data_AF-A0A7X6TNY8-F1
#
_entry.id   AF-A0A7X6TNY8-F1
#
_cell.length_a   1.000
_cell.length_b   1.000
_cell.length_c   1.000
_cell.angle_alpha   90.00
_cell.angle_beta   90.00
_cell.angle_gamma   90.00
#
_symmetry.space_group_name_H-M   'P 1'
#
loop_
_entity.id
_entity.type
_entity.pdbx_description
1 polymer ?
#
loop_
_entity_poly.entity_id
_entity_poly.type
_entity_poly.pdbx_seq_one_letter_code
_entity_poly.pdbx_strand_id
1 'polypeptide(L)'
;MDKKLLFDYNEKPKKGLWLLLSFQHVFAMFSATVLVPMLTGLPISVALFSSGVGTLIYILCTKGKVPIYLGSSFAYISYIIAAAAMTGDFGAALTGIVIVGIIYCIVALVIKLVGTGWLKKLLPPIVIGPMIMVIGLSLSSVAVAQSGLIEGGSWYSIVVA
;
A
#
# COMPACT_ATOMS: atom_id res chain seq x y z
N MET A 1 -7.83 -10.85 -24.76
CA MET A 1 -9.18 -10.32 -24.47
C MET A 1 -8.99 -8.91 -23.95
N ASP A 2 -8.83 -7.93 -24.85
CA ASP A 2 -8.63 -6.53 -24.49
C ASP A 2 -9.93 -5.99 -23.90
N LYS A 3 -10.04 -6.01 -22.57
CA LYS A 3 -11.08 -5.24 -21.88
C LYS A 3 -10.77 -3.77 -22.11
N LYS A 4 -11.45 -3.18 -23.10
CA LYS A 4 -11.46 -1.74 -23.34
C LYS A 4 -11.85 -1.05 -22.02
N LEU A 5 -10.92 -0.33 -21.42
CA LEU A 5 -11.19 0.43 -20.20
C LEU A 5 -12.30 1.46 -20.50
N LEU A 6 -13.22 1.66 -19.55
CA LEU A 6 -14.29 2.65 -19.71
C LEU A 6 -13.77 4.09 -19.72
N PHE A 7 -12.62 4.32 -19.09
CA PHE A 7 -11.89 5.58 -19.10
C PHE A 7 -10.38 5.26 -19.18
N ASP A 8 -9.67 5.97 -20.05
CA ASP A 8 -8.20 5.92 -20.10
C ASP A 8 -7.58 6.94 -19.12
N TYR A 9 -6.27 6.87 -18.84
CA TYR A 9 -5.60 7.71 -17.85
C TYR A 9 -5.67 9.22 -18.13
N ASN A 10 -5.87 9.61 -19.40
CA ASN A 10 -6.02 11.00 -19.82
C ASN A 10 -7.48 11.48 -19.83
N GLU A 11 -8.45 10.58 -19.68
CA GLU A 11 -9.86 10.93 -19.80
C GLU A 11 -10.42 11.34 -18.44
N LYS A 12 -11.20 12.42 -18.44
CA LYS A 12 -11.87 12.94 -17.23
C LYS A 12 -13.36 12.59 -17.30
N PRO A 13 -13.87 11.75 -16.40
CA PRO A 13 -15.30 11.50 -16.28
C PRO A 13 -16.09 12.79 -16.00
N LYS A 14 -17.41 12.75 -16.23
CA LYS A 14 -18.32 13.83 -15.81
C LYS A 14 -18.09 14.15 -14.32
N LYS A 15 -18.10 15.44 -13.94
CA LYS A 15 -17.72 15.92 -12.60
C LYS A 15 -18.35 15.13 -11.43
N GLY A 16 -19.64 14.76 -11.53
CA GLY A 16 -20.31 13.96 -10.51
C GLY A 16 -19.82 12.51 -10.42
N LEU A 17 -19.59 11.87 -11.58
CA LEU A 17 -19.02 10.52 -11.64
C LEU A 17 -17.55 10.51 -11.18
N TRP A 18 -16.78 11.54 -11.54
CA TRP A 18 -15.41 11.70 -11.07
C TRP A 18 -15.33 11.79 -9.55
N LEU A 19 -16.24 12.54 -8.92
CA LEU A 19 -16.32 12.65 -7.47
C LEU A 19 -16.65 11.29 -6.83
N LEU A 20 -17.67 10.58 -7.35
CA LEU A 20 -18.06 9.26 -6.85
C LEU A 20 -16.92 8.23 -6.97
N LEU A 21 -16.25 8.17 -8.12
CA LEU A 21 -15.11 7.27 -8.33
C LEU A 21 -13.93 7.62 -7.41
N SER A 22 -13.71 8.90 -7.13
CA SER A 22 -12.68 9.35 -6.19
C SER A 22 -13.00 8.89 -4.76
N PHE A 23 -14.25 9.02 -4.32
CA PHE A 23 -14.69 8.50 -3.02
C PHE A 23 -14.55 6.98 -2.94
N GLN A 24 -14.97 6.25 -3.99
CA GLN A 24 -14.79 4.80 -4.06
C GLN A 24 -13.31 4.41 -3.90
N HIS A 25 -12.40 5.16 -4.54
CA HIS A 25 -10.97 4.89 -4.44
C HIS A 25 -10.42 5.14 -3.03
N VAL A 26 -10.87 6.21 -2.38
CA VAL A 26 -10.51 6.51 -0.98
C VAL A 26 -10.96 5.36 -0.07
N PHE A 27 -12.22 4.94 -0.14
CA PHE A 27 -12.72 3.84 0.69
C PHE A 27 -12.01 2.51 0.40
N ALA A 28 -11.70 2.23 -0.87
CA ALA A 28 -10.98 1.02 -1.26
C ALA A 28 -9.56 0.95 -0.66
N MET A 29 -8.86 2.08 -0.56
CA MET A 29 -7.48 2.14 -0.05
C MET A 29 -7.40 2.43 1.46
N PHE A 30 -8.48 2.93 2.06
CA PHE A 30 -8.52 3.38 3.45
C PHE A 30 -8.24 2.24 4.43
N SER A 31 -8.92 1.09 4.30
CA SER A 31 -8.79 -0.03 5.24
C SER A 31 -7.34 -0.52 5.33
N ALA A 32 -6.69 -0.73 4.20
CA ALA A 32 -5.29 -1.15 4.15
C ALA A 32 -4.33 -0.08 4.70
N THR A 33 -4.58 1.20 4.40
CA THR A 33 -3.68 2.28 4.82
C THR A 33 -3.75 2.53 6.32
N VAL A 34 -4.94 2.38 6.93
CA VAL A 34 -5.16 2.50 8.38
C VAL A 34 -4.72 1.25 9.15
N LEU A 35 -4.75 0.08 8.51
CA LEU A 35 -4.44 -1.18 9.19
C LEU A 35 -3.01 -1.23 9.75
N VAL A 36 -2.01 -0.84 8.96
CA VAL A 36 -0.60 -0.86 9.40
C VAL A 36 -0.35 0.04 10.62
N PRO A 37 -0.68 1.35 10.62
CA PRO A 37 -0.47 2.18 11.79
C PRO A 37 -1.27 1.69 13.00
N MET A 38 -2.47 1.13 12.80
CA MET A 38 -3.26 0.54 13.89
C MET A 38 -2.59 -0.68 14.51
N LEU A 39 -2.03 -1.58 13.70
CA LEU A 39 -1.33 -2.78 14.20
C LEU A 39 0.04 -2.48 14.80
N THR A 40 0.70 -1.42 14.34
CA THR A 40 2.05 -1.03 14.79
C THR A 40 2.04 -0.01 15.91
N GLY A 41 0.91 0.65 16.18
CA GLY A 41 0.81 1.75 17.15
C GLY A 41 1.27 3.11 16.64
N LEU A 42 1.50 3.25 15.32
CA LEU A 42 1.88 4.52 14.70
C LEU A 42 0.65 5.44 14.49
N PRO A 43 0.84 6.76 14.41
CA PRO A 43 -0.28 7.68 14.19
C PRO A 43 -0.95 7.48 12.83
N ILE A 44 -2.24 7.11 12.84
CA ILE A 44 -3.05 6.89 11.63
C ILE A 44 -3.13 8.16 10.76
N SER A 45 -3.27 9.33 11.40
CA SER A 45 -3.34 10.63 10.71
C SER A 45 -2.08 10.92 9.88
N VAL A 46 -0.91 10.60 10.42
CA VAL A 46 0.38 10.79 9.73
C VAL A 46 0.51 9.81 8.56
N ALA A 47 0.06 8.56 8.73
CA ALA A 47 0.07 7.58 7.65
C ALA A 47 -0.84 8.00 6.49
N LEU A 48 -2.08 8.43 6.77
CA LEU A 48 -3.03 8.92 5.76
C LEU A 48 -2.52 10.18 5.06
N PHE A 49 -1.99 11.14 5.83
CA PHE A 49 -1.43 12.37 5.27
C PHE A 49 -0.23 12.07 4.36
N SER A 50 0.71 11.25 4.83
CA SER A 50 1.91 10.89 4.06
C SER A 50 1.59 10.07 2.80
N SER A 51 0.59 9.19 2.89
CA SER A 51 0.07 8.42 1.75
C SER A 51 -0.55 9.35 0.68
N GLY A 52 -1.37 10.32 1.10
CA GLY A 52 -1.97 11.30 0.19
C GLY A 52 -0.92 12.18 -0.48
N VAL A 53 -0.01 12.76 0.30
CA VAL A 53 1.10 13.59 -0.22
C VAL A 53 2.01 12.76 -1.13
N GLY A 54 2.38 11.55 -0.72
CA GLY A 54 3.20 10.64 -1.52
C GLY A 54 2.55 10.29 -2.85
N THR A 55 1.24 10.04 -2.86
CA THR A 55 0.48 9.77 -4.09
C THR A 55 0.49 10.98 -5.03
N LEU A 56 0.34 12.20 -4.51
CA LEU A 56 0.45 13.42 -5.32
C LEU A 56 1.84 13.58 -5.91
N ILE A 57 2.89 13.38 -5.11
CA ILE A 57 4.29 13.40 -5.58
C ILE A 57 4.49 12.35 -6.69
N TYR A 58 3.98 11.14 -6.50
CA TYR A 58 4.07 10.06 -7.47
C TYR A 58 3.40 10.42 -8.81
N ILE A 59 2.20 11.00 -8.77
CA ILE A 59 1.47 11.45 -9.97
C ILE A 59 2.27 12.53 -10.71
N LEU A 60 2.87 13.48 -9.96
CA LEU A 60 3.72 14.52 -10.54
C LEU A 60 4.97 13.93 -11.20
N CYS A 61 5.67 13.02 -10.52
CA CYS A 61 6.87 12.36 -11.05
C CYS A 61 6.57 11.50 -12.30
N THR A 62 5.41 10.85 -12.35
CA THR A 62 4.97 10.01 -13.48
C THR A 62 4.26 10.80 -14.58
N LYS A 63 4.10 12.13 -14.42
CA LYS A 63 3.37 13.01 -15.34
C LYS A 63 1.93 12.54 -15.60
N GLY A 64 1.28 11.96 -14.59
CA GLY A 64 -0.08 11.45 -14.68
C GLY A 64 -0.27 10.22 -15.58
N LYS A 65 0.81 9.57 -16.04
CA LYS A 65 0.71 8.41 -16.94
C LYS A 65 0.43 7.08 -16.23
N VAL A 66 0.65 7.02 -14.92
CA VAL A 66 0.54 5.79 -14.14
C VAL A 66 -0.45 6.01 -13.00
N PRO A 67 -1.68 5.46 -13.07
CA PRO A 67 -2.73 5.69 -12.08
C PRO A 67 -2.54 4.75 -10.88
N ILE A 68 -1.66 5.11 -9.94
CA ILE A 68 -1.38 4.33 -8.72
C ILE A 68 -1.55 5.21 -7.49
N TYR A 69 -2.15 4.61 -6.44
CA TYR A 69 -2.22 5.15 -5.09
C TYR A 69 -1.18 4.48 -4.19
N LEU A 70 -0.53 5.25 -3.33
CA LEU A 70 0.49 4.74 -2.40
C LEU A 70 -0.11 4.49 -1.01
N GLY A 71 -0.43 3.25 -0.69
CA GLY A 71 -0.92 2.84 0.64
C GLY A 71 0.20 2.38 1.58
N SER A 72 -0.19 2.02 2.81
CA SER A 72 0.72 1.42 3.80
C SER A 72 1.16 0.02 3.36
N SER A 73 2.46 -0.27 3.39
CA SER A 73 2.99 -1.57 2.97
C SER A 73 3.00 -2.58 4.13
N PHE A 74 2.24 -3.66 3.94
CA PHE A 74 2.11 -4.75 4.91
C PHE A 74 3.41 -5.52 5.16
N ALA A 75 4.34 -5.47 4.20
CA ALA A 75 5.64 -6.11 4.35
C ALA A 75 6.46 -5.54 5.52
N TYR A 76 6.15 -4.33 6.01
CA TYR A 76 6.89 -3.70 7.11
C TYR A 76 6.32 -3.98 8.50
N ILE A 77 5.13 -4.57 8.64
CA ILE A 77 4.46 -4.74 9.95
C ILE A 77 5.37 -5.51 10.92
N SER A 78 5.82 -6.71 10.53
CA SER A 78 6.65 -7.56 11.37
C SER A 78 7.97 -6.90 11.77
N TYR A 79 8.57 -6.13 10.86
CA TYR A 79 9.84 -5.45 11.12
C TYR A 79 9.69 -4.23 12.03
N ILE A 80 8.59 -3.47 11.89
CA ILE A 80 8.30 -2.33 12.78
C ILE A 80 8.08 -2.83 14.21
N ILE A 81 7.29 -3.89 14.38
CA ILE A 81 7.03 -4.49 15.70
C ILE A 81 8.31 -5.06 16.30
N ALA A 82 9.10 -5.79 15.52
CA ALA A 82 10.36 -6.37 15.99
C ALA A 82 11.37 -5.28 16.40
N ALA A 83 11.54 -4.22 15.60
CA ALA A 83 12.42 -3.11 15.92
C ALA A 83 11.97 -2.41 17.20
N ALA A 84 10.66 -2.14 17.35
CA ALA A 84 10.12 -1.50 18.54
C ALA A 84 10.30 -2.35 19.80
N ALA A 85 10.16 -3.67 19.69
CA ALA A 85 10.39 -4.59 20.79
C ALA A 85 11.87 -4.64 21.24
N MET A 86 12.81 -4.41 20.31
CA MET A 86 14.25 -4.44 20.61
C MET A 86 14.76 -3.15 21.24
N THR A 87 14.28 -1.98 20.79
CA THR A 87 14.79 -0.67 21.25
C THR A 87 13.90 -0.01 22.30
N GLY A 88 12.69 -0.53 22.51
CA GLY A 88 11.68 0.06 23.40
C GLY A 88 11.01 1.31 22.85
N ASP A 89 11.31 1.68 21.60
CA ASP A 89 10.77 2.87 20.93
C ASP A 89 10.55 2.63 19.42
N PHE A 90 9.89 3.57 18.74
CA PHE A 90 9.72 3.50 17.28
C PHE A 90 10.86 4.19 16.51
N GLY A 91 11.85 4.79 17.19
CA GLY A 91 12.90 5.58 16.57
C GLY A 91 13.73 4.78 15.56
N ALA A 92 14.11 3.55 15.94
CA ALA A 92 14.82 2.64 15.04
C ALA A 92 13.98 2.23 13.83
N ALA A 93 12.70 1.92 14.03
CA ALA A 93 11.78 1.55 12.94
C ALA A 93 11.60 2.70 11.94
N LEU A 94 11.37 3.93 12.42
CA LEU A 94 11.19 5.12 11.59
C LEU A 94 12.45 5.47 10.79
N THR A 95 13.62 5.38 11.44
CA THR A 95 14.91 5.59 10.76
C THR A 95 15.14 4.54 9.67
N GLY A 96 14.80 3.28 9.95
CA GLY A 96 14.84 2.19 8.96
C GLY A 96 13.95 2.48 7.75
N ILE A 97 12.72 2.95 7.96
CA ILE A 97 11.80 3.31 6.87
C ILE A 97 12.38 4.41 5.98
N VAL A 98 13.02 5.43 6.57
CA VAL A 98 13.68 6.51 5.81
C VAL A 98 14.83 5.95 4.96
N ILE A 99 15.69 5.10 5.55
CA ILE A 99 16.80 4.46 4.85
C ILE A 99 16.30 3.62 3.68
N VAL A 100 15.21 2.86 3.87
CA VAL A 100 14.60 2.08 2.79
C VAL A 100 14.10 2.97 1.65
N GLY A 101 13.51 4.13 1.97
CA GLY A 101 13.14 5.12 0.95
C GLY A 101 14.34 5.63 0.15
N ILE A 102 15.48 5.85 0.79
CA ILE A 102 16.73 6.22 0.11
C ILE A 102 17.22 5.08 -0.79
N ILE A 103 17.17 3.83 -0.32
CA ILE A 103 17.51 2.66 -1.14
C ILE A 103 16.63 2.59 -2.38
N TYR A 104 15.32 2.85 -2.26
CA TYR A 104 14.41 2.90 -3.42
C TYR A 104 14.81 3.98 -4.43
N CYS A 105 15.21 5.16 -3.97
CA CYS A 105 15.74 6.21 -4.84
C CYS A 105 17.02 5.77 -5.56
N ILE A 106 17.95 5.11 -4.86
CA ILE A 106 19.19 4.58 -5.44
C ILE A 106 18.86 3.53 -6.51
N VAL A 107 17.99 2.56 -6.20
CA VAL A 107 17.57 1.53 -7.15
C VAL A 107 16.89 2.16 -8.37
N ALA A 108 16.04 3.17 -8.18
CA ALA A 108 15.42 3.90 -9.28
C ALA A 108 16.46 4.59 -10.20
N LEU A 109 17.52 5.16 -9.64
CA LEU A 109 18.63 5.73 -10.41
C LEU A 109 19.40 4.66 -11.18
N VAL A 110 19.68 3.51 -10.56
CA VAL A 110 20.34 2.38 -11.23
C VAL A 110 19.49 1.88 -12.40
N ILE A 111 18.18 1.74 -12.21
CA ILE A 111 17.25 1.35 -13.28
C ILE A 111 17.26 2.38 -14.43
N LYS A 112 17.35 3.67 -14.11
CA LYS A 112 17.44 4.74 -15.12
C LYS A 112 18.72 4.64 -15.97
N LEU A 113 19.83 4.19 -15.39
CA LEU A 113 21.13 4.09 -16.06
C LEU A 113 21.33 2.77 -16.83
N VAL A 114 21.01 1.64 -16.19
CA VAL A 114 21.30 0.28 -16.70
C VAL A 114 20.08 -0.36 -17.38
N GLY A 115 18.90 0.20 -17.21
CA GLY A 115 17.64 -0.35 -17.69
C GLY A 115 17.06 -1.43 -16.76
N THR A 116 15.96 -2.07 -17.20
CA THR A 116 15.15 -3.00 -16.38
C THR A 116 15.48 -4.49 -16.59
N GLY A 117 16.41 -4.83 -17.49
CA GLY A 117 16.68 -6.21 -17.90
C GLY A 117 17.16 -7.11 -16.76
N TRP A 118 18.05 -6.59 -15.90
CA TRP A 118 18.55 -7.32 -14.72
C TRP A 118 17.43 -7.58 -13.70
N LEU A 119 16.53 -6.61 -13.50
CA LEU A 119 15.43 -6.72 -12.55
C LEU A 119 14.44 -7.82 -12.97
N LYS A 120 14.16 -7.94 -14.28
CA LYS A 120 13.31 -9.02 -14.81
C LYS A 120 13.91 -10.41 -14.64
N LYS A 121 15.24 -10.53 -14.61
CA LYS A 121 15.95 -11.79 -14.32
C LYS A 121 15.97 -12.11 -12.83
N LEU A 122 16.15 -11.08 -11.98
CA LEU A 122 16.16 -11.22 -10.53
C LEU A 122 14.76 -11.57 -9.98
N LEU A 123 13.74 -10.89 -10.50
CA LEU A 123 12.35 -10.99 -10.05
C LEU A 123 11.45 -11.41 -11.23
N PRO A 124 11.57 -12.66 -11.72
CA PRO A 124 10.65 -13.15 -12.72
C PRO A 124 9.24 -13.32 -12.13
N PRO A 125 8.18 -13.41 -12.96
CA PRO A 125 6.80 -13.54 -12.49
C PRO A 125 6.57 -14.72 -11.53
N ILE A 126 7.32 -15.81 -11.72
CA ILE A 126 7.30 -17.00 -10.84
C ILE A 126 7.79 -16.72 -9.42
N VAL A 127 8.52 -15.62 -9.18
CA VAL A 127 8.96 -15.16 -7.85
C VAL A 127 8.03 -14.08 -7.32
N ILE A 128 7.69 -13.10 -8.17
CA ILE A 128 6.84 -11.96 -7.78
C ILE A 128 5.44 -12.44 -7.36
N GLY A 129 4.81 -13.32 -8.14
CA GLY A 129 3.46 -13.79 -7.88
C GLY A 129 3.32 -14.44 -6.49
N PRO A 130 4.12 -15.48 -6.18
CA PRO A 130 4.11 -16.10 -4.85
C PRO A 130 4.42 -15.13 -3.71
N MET A 131 5.36 -14.20 -3.91
CA MET A 131 5.67 -13.18 -2.89
C MET A 131 4.45 -12.31 -2.57
N ILE A 132 3.73 -11.83 -3.59
CA ILE A 132 2.50 -11.05 -3.40
C ILE A 132 1.42 -11.89 -2.72
N MET A 133 1.25 -13.16 -3.12
CA MET A 133 0.27 -14.06 -2.50
C MET A 133 0.57 -14.29 -1.02
N VAL A 134 1.84 -14.50 -0.64
CA VAL A 134 2.25 -14.71 0.76
C VAL A 134 1.99 -13.45 1.58
N ILE A 135 2.32 -12.26 1.07
CA ILE A 135 2.05 -10.98 1.75
C ILE A 135 0.54 -10.80 1.95
N GLY A 136 -0.29 -11.15 0.97
CA GLY A 136 -1.75 -11.09 1.13
C GLY A 136 -2.28 -12.10 2.15
N LEU A 137 -1.83 -13.36 2.04
CA LEU A 137 -2.26 -14.45 2.93
C LEU A 137 -1.83 -14.22 4.39
N SER A 138 -0.68 -13.59 4.63
CA SER A 138 -0.24 -13.29 6.00
C SER A 138 -1.17 -12.32 6.75
N LEU A 139 -2.06 -11.60 6.06
CA LEU A 139 -3.05 -10.71 6.66
C LEU A 139 -4.48 -11.27 6.66
N SER A 140 -4.68 -12.47 6.13
CA SER A 140 -6.00 -13.11 6.11
C SER A 140 -6.60 -13.26 7.52
N SER A 141 -5.79 -13.63 8.51
CA SER A 141 -6.21 -13.75 9.91
C SER A 141 -6.69 -12.42 10.49
N VAL A 142 -5.99 -11.33 10.16
CA VAL A 142 -6.36 -9.97 10.60
C VAL A 142 -7.69 -9.55 9.97
N ALA A 143 -7.88 -9.84 8.69
CA ALA A 143 -9.14 -9.53 8.00
C ALA A 143 -10.33 -10.30 8.58
N VAL A 144 -10.17 -11.61 8.87
CA VAL A 144 -11.21 -12.44 9.51
C VAL A 144 -11.54 -11.95 10.92
N ALA A 145 -10.52 -11.54 11.68
CA ALA A 145 -10.73 -10.98 13.01
C ALA A 145 -11.53 -9.67 12.97
N GLN A 146 -11.25 -8.80 11.99
CA GLN A 146 -11.95 -7.52 11.85
C GLN A 146 -13.36 -7.64 11.26
N SER A 147 -13.62 -8.66 10.42
CA SER A 147 -14.95 -8.87 9.84
C SER A 147 -15.97 -9.43 10.84
N GLY A 148 -15.54 -9.81 12.05
CA GLY A 148 -16.42 -10.43 13.04
C GLY A 148 -16.81 -11.87 12.72
N LEU A 149 -16.17 -12.51 11.72
CA LEU A 149 -16.32 -13.93 11.39
C LEU A 149 -15.56 -14.84 12.38
N ILE A 150 -15.67 -14.53 13.67
CA ILE A 150 -15.05 -15.24 14.78
C ILE A 150 -16.12 -15.87 15.67
N GLU A 151 -15.76 -16.89 16.43
CA GLU A 151 -16.67 -17.56 17.36
C GLU A 151 -17.12 -16.57 18.44
N GLY A 152 -18.43 -16.27 18.50
CA GLY A 152 -18.99 -15.22 19.37
C GLY A 152 -19.03 -13.81 18.76
N GLY A 153 -18.73 -13.65 17.46
CA GLY A 153 -18.81 -12.38 16.74
C GLY A 153 -20.25 -11.84 16.63
N SER A 154 -20.40 -10.52 16.81
CA SER A 154 -21.68 -9.84 16.65
C SER A 154 -22.04 -9.70 15.18
N TRP A 155 -23.30 -10.01 14.82
CA TRP A 155 -23.82 -9.76 13.48
C TRP A 155 -23.69 -8.30 13.04
N TYR A 156 -23.70 -7.36 14.00
CA TYR A 156 -23.49 -5.94 13.74
C TYR A 156 -22.11 -5.69 13.13
N SER A 157 -21.06 -6.32 13.68
CA SER A 157 -19.69 -6.22 13.18
C SER A 157 -19.55 -6.76 11.75
N ILE A 158 -20.36 -7.74 11.37
CA ILE A 158 -20.37 -8.31 10.01
C ILE A 158 -21.04 -7.36 9.00
N VAL A 159 -22.04 -6.59 9.44
CA VAL A 159 -22.80 -5.66 8.57
C VAL A 159 -22.06 -4.33 8.36
N VAL A 160 -21.25 -3.91 9.33
CA VAL A 160 -20.52 -2.62 9.28
C VAL A 160 -19.03 -2.75 8.89
N ALA A 161 -18.49 -3.97 8.83
CA ALA A 161 -17.15 -4.25 8.29
C ALA A 161 -17.13 -4.20 6.76
#